data_AF-A0A4Y5Z9U1-F1
#
_entry.id   AF-A0A4Y5Z9U1-F1
#
_cell.length_a   1.000
_cell.length_b   1.000
_cell.length_c   1.000
_cell.angle_alpha   90.00
_cell.angle_beta   90.00
_cell.angle_gamma   90.00
#
_symmetry.space_group_name_H-M   'P 1'
#
loop_
_entity.id
_entity.type
_entity.pdbx_description
1 polymer ?
#
loop_
_entity_poly.entity_id
_entity_poly.type
_entity_poly.pdbx_seq_one_letter_code
_entity_poly.pdbx_strand_id
1 'polypeptide(L)' 'MARKIKYAATHFSIAFSMSYAVNQNVAISALVGVAEPLAFAFGRSVIGETRTGLAVAPAA' A
#
# COMPACT_ATOMS: atom_id res chain seq x y z
N MET A 1 -7.76 11.47 -11.23
CA MET A 1 -8.26 10.44 -10.28
C MET A 1 -8.49 9.07 -10.92
N ALA A 2 -9.27 8.99 -12.01
CA ALA A 2 -9.66 7.70 -12.63
C ALA A 2 -8.51 6.71 -12.92
N ARG A 3 -7.34 7.19 -13.38
CA ARG A 3 -6.20 6.32 -13.70
C ARG A 3 -5.61 5.60 -12.46
N LYS A 4 -5.58 6.28 -11.30
CA LYS A 4 -5.07 5.70 -10.05
C LYS A 4 -6.01 4.63 -9.50
N ILE A 5 -7.32 4.88 -9.61
CA ILE A 5 -8.36 3.92 -9.20
C ILE A 5 -8.30 2.67 -10.08
N LYS A 6 -8.18 2.84 -11.41
CA LYS A 6 -8.03 1.72 -12.33
C LYS A 6 -6.79 0.88 -12.02
N TYR A 7 -5.64 1.53 -11.76
CA TYR A 7 -4.40 0.85 -11.42
C TYR A 7 -4.53 0.04 -10.12
N ALA A 8 -5.06 0.65 -9.06
CA ALA A 8 -5.28 -0.02 -7.77
C ALA A 8 -6.28 -1.18 -7.88
N ALA A 9 -7.36 -1.01 -8.64
CA ALA A 9 -8.37 -2.05 -8.85
C ALA A 9 -7.81 -3.25 -9.62
N THR A 10 -7.01 -3.02 -10.67
CA THR A 10 -6.37 -4.10 -11.43
C THR A 10 -5.37 -4.87 -10.56
N HIS A 11 -4.51 -4.16 -9.81
CA HIS A 11 -3.57 -4.81 -8.90
C HIS A 11 -4.30 -5.66 -7.84
N PHE A 12 -5.29 -5.06 -7.16
CA PHE A 12 -6.10 -5.76 -6.16
C PHE A 12 -6.75 -7.01 -6.74
N SER A 13 -7.33 -6.92 -7.94
CA SER A 13 -8.00 -8.05 -8.59
C SER A 13 -7.03 -9.19 -8.90
N ILE A 14 -5.84 -8.89 -9.43
CA ILE A 14 -4.82 -9.92 -9.76
C ILE A 14 -4.28 -10.56 -8.48
N ALA A 15 -3.89 -9.75 -7.48
CA ALA A 15 -3.36 -10.24 -6.21
C ALA A 15 -4.38 -11.10 -5.44
N PHE A 16 -5.64 -10.64 -5.38
CA PHE A 16 -6.75 -11.37 -4.76
C PHE A 16 -7.01 -12.69 -5.49
N SER A 17 -7.12 -12.66 -6.82
CA SER A 17 -7.46 -13.86 -7.60
C SER A 17 -6.35 -14.92 -7.57
N MET A 18 -5.07 -14.53 -7.66
CA MET A 18 -3.95 -15.47 -7.49
C MET A 18 -3.88 -16.06 -6.08
N SER A 19 -4.03 -15.24 -5.04
CA SER A 19 -4.05 -15.74 -3.66
C SER A 19 -5.24 -16.67 -3.41
N TYR A 20 -6.41 -16.32 -3.93
CA TYR A 20 -7.63 -17.11 -3.76
C TYR A 20 -7.56 -18.42 -4.51
N ALA A 21 -7.00 -18.43 -5.73
CA ALA A 21 -6.79 -19.66 -6.49
C ALA A 21 -6.00 -20.70 -5.70
N VAL A 22 -4.96 -20.26 -4.97
CA VAL A 22 -4.08 -21.14 -4.20
C VAL A 22 -4.65 -21.52 -2.83
N ASN A 23 -5.22 -20.56 -2.09
CA ASN A 23 -5.64 -20.79 -0.70
C ASN A 23 -7.13 -21.12 -0.54
N GLN A 24 -7.97 -20.83 -1.54
CA GLN A 24 -9.44 -20.90 -1.47
C GLN A 24 -10.04 -20.14 -0.27
N ASN A 25 -9.26 -19.22 0.33
CA ASN A 25 -9.64 -18.46 1.51
C ASN A 25 -9.79 -16.98 1.16
N VAL A 26 -11.01 -16.47 1.28
CA VAL A 26 -11.36 -15.08 0.95
C VAL A 26 -10.68 -14.08 1.88
N ALA A 27 -10.60 -14.37 3.19
CA ALA A 27 -10.05 -13.45 4.18
C ALA A 27 -8.55 -13.20 3.94
N ILE A 28 -7.78 -14.28 3.74
CA ILE A 28 -6.34 -14.18 3.46
C ILE A 28 -6.11 -13.46 2.12
N SER A 29 -6.91 -13.80 1.10
CA SER A 29 -6.74 -13.20 -0.24
C SER A 29 -7.07 -11.71 -0.27
N ALA A 30 -8.06 -11.28 0.53
CA ALA A 30 -8.34 -9.87 0.72
C ALA A 30 -7.16 -9.16 1.39
N LEU A 31 -6.63 -9.70 2.50
CA LEU A 31 -5.47 -9.11 3.19
C LEU A 31 -4.26 -8.96 2.27
N VAL A 32 -3.96 -9.97 1.45
CA VAL A 32 -2.88 -9.92 0.45
C VAL A 32 -3.12 -8.80 -0.56
N GLY A 33 -4.35 -8.65 -1.07
CA GLY A 33 -4.70 -7.60 -2.03
C GLY A 33 -4.60 -6.17 -1.48
N VAL A 34 -4.78 -5.96 -0.17
CA VAL A 34 -4.69 -4.62 0.46
C VAL A 34 -3.33 -4.37 1.13
N ALA A 35 -2.46 -5.37 1.27
CA ALA A 35 -1.19 -5.24 1.97
C ALA A 35 -0.27 -4.18 1.34
N GLU A 36 -0.13 -4.17 0.01
CA GLU A 36 0.68 -3.17 -0.70
C GLU A 36 0.13 -1.74 -0.53
N PRO A 37 -1.16 -1.44 -0.80
CA PRO A 37 -1.68 -0.09 -0.60
C PRO A 37 -1.63 0.36 0.87
N LEU A 38 -1.76 -0.56 1.84
CA LEU A 38 -1.56 -0.26 3.26
C LEU A 38 -0.10 0.10 3.56
N ALA A 39 0.86 -0.68 3.07
CA ALA A 39 2.29 -0.40 3.24
C ALA A 39 2.68 0.93 2.60
N PHE A 40 2.17 1.24 1.41
CA PHE A 40 2.40 2.52 0.74
C PHE A 40 1.75 3.69 1.51
N ALA A 41 0.50 3.51 1.97
CA ALA A 41 -0.23 4.53 2.71
C ALA A 41 0.34 4.78 4.11
N PHE A 42 0.98 3.78 4.72
CA PHE A 42 1.64 3.90 6.02
C PHE A 42 3.07 4.43 5.88
N GLY A 43 3.84 3.93 4.90
CA GLY A 43 5.20 4.38 4.63
C GLY A 43 5.29 5.86 4.28
N ARG A 44 4.32 6.41 3.53
CA ARG A 44 4.24 7.87 3.30
C ARG A 44 4.07 8.67 4.59
N SER A 45 3.37 8.13 5.59
CA SER A 45 3.13 8.80 6.87
C SER A 45 4.42 8.83 7.69
N VAL A 46 5.12 7.68 7.76
CA VAL A 46 6.42 7.57 8.43
C VAL A 46 7.48 8.46 7.77
N ILE A 47 7.61 8.43 6.44
CA ILE A 47 8.58 9.26 5.69
C ILE A 47 8.26 10.76 5.82
N GLY A 48 6.97 11.12 5.86
CA GLY A 48 6.54 12.50 6.07
C GLY A 48 6.96 13.05 7.44
N GLU A 49 6.86 12.21 8.47
CA GLU A 49 7.30 12.55 9.84
C GLU A 49 8.83 12.74 9.91
N THR A 50 9.61 11.84 9.30
CA THR A 50 11.09 11.95 9.25
C THR A 50 11.56 13.24 8.54
N ARG A 51 10.90 13.66 7.46
CA ARG A 51 11.26 14.90 6.74
C ARG A 51 11.04 16.17 7.55
N THR A 52 10.02 16.18 8.41
CA THR A 52 9.72 17.34 9.25
C THR A 52 10.72 17.45 10.41
N GLY A 53 11.22 16.32 10.92
CA GLY A 53 12.28 16.29 11.94
C GLY A 53 13.69 16.65 11.42
N LEU A 54 14.00 16.35 10.15
CA LEU A 54 15.31 16.64 9.55
C LEU A 54 15.46 18.09 9.05
N ALA A 55 14.35 18.81 8.86
CA ALA A 55 14.34 20.20 8.40
C ALA A 55 14.69 21.23 9.52
N VAL A 56 15.01 20.77 10.74
CA VAL A 56 15.24 21.63 11.91
C VAL A 56 16.67 21.56 12.46
N ALA A 57 17.62 20.99 11.72
CA ALA A 57 19.05 21.17 12.03
C ALA A 57 19.60 22.34 11.19
N PRO A 58 19.52 23.60 11.66
CA PRO A 58 20.30 24.66 11.05
C PRO A 58 21.77 24.27 11.20
N ALA A 59 22.51 24.30 10.09
CA ALA A 59 23.96 24.21 10.12
C ALA A 59 24.48 25.41 10.93
N ALA A 60 24.85 25.17 12.18
CA ALA A 60 25.53 26.11 13.04
C ALA A 60 27.03 26.14 12.72
#